data_AF-A0A654TRY9-F1
#
_entry.id   AF-A0A654TRY9-F1
#
_cell.length_a   1.000
_cell.length_b   1.000
_cell.length_c   1.000
_cell.angle_alpha   90.00
_cell.angle_beta   90.00
_cell.angle_gamma   90.00
#
_symmetry.space_group_name_H-M   'P 1'
#
loop_
_entity.id
_entity.type
_entity.pdbx_description
1 polymer ?
#
loop_
_entity_poly.entity_id
_entity_poly.type
_entity_poly.pdbx_seq_one_letter_code
_entity_poly.pdbx_strand_id
1 'polypeptide(L)'
;MLPPLDVAASAELLLLAVTDSELAGLVSGLAATSAVRPQTIVAHTSGANGIGILAPLAQQGCIPLAIHPAMTFTGSDEDISRLPDTCFGITAADDVGYAIGQSLVLEMGGEPFCVREDARILYHAALAHASNHIVTVLADALEALRAALSGGELLGQQTVDDQPGGIVERIVGPLARAALENTLQRGQAALTGPVARGDAAAVADHLAALADVDAALAQAYRINALRTAQRAHAPADVVEVLTA
;
A
#
# COMPACT_ATOMS: atom_id res chain seq x y z
N MET A 1 7.73 -25.75 -19.85
CA MET A 1 6.68 -25.50 -18.83
C MET A 1 5.53 -26.45 -19.08
N LEU A 2 4.92 -27.00 -18.03
CA LEU A 2 3.72 -27.83 -18.16
C LEU A 2 2.49 -26.95 -18.45
N PRO A 3 1.47 -27.48 -19.14
CA PRO A 3 0.16 -26.84 -19.22
C PRO A 3 -0.45 -26.59 -17.82
N PRO A 4 -1.22 -25.50 -17.61
CA PRO A 4 -1.78 -25.17 -16.29
C PRO A 4 -2.58 -26.28 -15.62
N LEU A 5 -3.33 -27.06 -16.40
CA LEU A 5 -4.13 -28.19 -15.87
C LEU A 5 -3.24 -29.33 -15.36
N ASP A 6 -2.12 -29.59 -16.03
CA ASP A 6 -1.18 -30.63 -15.61
C ASP A 6 -0.43 -30.22 -14.33
N VAL A 7 -0.15 -28.91 -14.19
CA VAL A 7 0.36 -28.33 -12.93
C VAL A 7 -0.66 -28.51 -11.81
N ALA A 8 -1.91 -28.10 -12.05
CA ALA A 8 -2.99 -28.21 -11.07
C ALA A 8 -3.24 -29.65 -10.60
N ALA A 9 -3.15 -30.64 -11.51
CA ALA A 9 -3.37 -32.05 -11.22
C ALA A 9 -2.23 -32.71 -10.44
N SER A 10 -1.01 -32.17 -10.50
CA SER A 10 0.17 -32.74 -9.85
C SER A 10 0.60 -31.99 -8.58
N ALA A 11 0.10 -30.77 -8.36
CA ALA A 11 0.47 -29.94 -7.23
C ALA A 11 -0.06 -30.46 -5.88
N GLU A 12 0.76 -30.31 -4.84
CA GLU A 12 0.38 -30.43 -3.43
C GLU A 12 0.00 -29.05 -2.85
N LEU A 13 0.70 -28.01 -3.30
CA LEU A 13 0.40 -26.60 -3.10
C LEU A 13 0.26 -25.90 -4.46
N LEU A 14 -0.90 -25.31 -4.71
CA LEU A 14 -1.20 -24.51 -5.89
C LEU A 14 -1.27 -23.03 -5.50
N LEU A 15 -0.33 -22.22 -6.01
CA LEU A 15 -0.27 -20.78 -5.80
C LEU A 15 -0.93 -20.02 -6.97
N LEU A 16 -1.94 -19.21 -6.66
CA LEU A 16 -2.67 -18.36 -7.59
C LEU A 16 -2.18 -16.90 -7.42
N ALA A 17 -1.13 -16.55 -8.18
CA ALA A 17 -0.53 -15.21 -8.18
C ALA A 17 -0.90 -14.45 -9.47
N VAL A 18 -2.20 -14.20 -9.66
CA VAL A 18 -2.76 -13.42 -10.77
C VAL A 18 -3.34 -12.11 -10.28
N THR A 19 -3.77 -11.24 -11.18
CA THR A 19 -4.44 -10.00 -10.80
C THR A 19 -5.76 -10.29 -10.07
N ASP A 20 -6.16 -9.38 -9.18
CA ASP A 20 -7.42 -9.51 -8.42
C ASP A 20 -8.64 -9.68 -9.34
N SER A 21 -8.64 -9.02 -10.52
CA SER A 21 -9.70 -9.14 -11.53
C SER A 21 -9.78 -10.51 -12.20
N GLU A 22 -8.66 -11.24 -12.29
CA GLU A 22 -8.58 -12.54 -12.95
C GLU A 22 -8.83 -13.70 -11.97
N LEU A 23 -8.59 -13.47 -10.68
CA LEU A 23 -8.60 -14.53 -9.66
C LEU A 23 -9.92 -15.31 -9.63
N ALA A 24 -11.07 -14.63 -9.64
CA ALA A 24 -12.38 -15.29 -9.62
C ALA A 24 -12.60 -16.19 -10.86
N GLY A 25 -12.24 -15.67 -12.04
CA GLY A 25 -12.35 -16.40 -13.30
C GLY A 25 -11.45 -17.62 -13.34
N LEU A 26 -10.20 -17.48 -12.87
CA LEU A 26 -9.24 -18.59 -12.79
C LEU A 26 -9.74 -19.69 -11.84
N VAL A 27 -10.21 -19.33 -10.64
CA VAL A 27 -10.72 -20.29 -9.66
C VAL A 27 -11.93 -21.05 -10.22
N SER A 28 -12.88 -20.34 -10.83
CA SER A 28 -14.05 -20.99 -11.44
C SER A 28 -13.65 -21.91 -12.59
N GLY A 29 -12.69 -21.50 -13.42
CA GLY A 29 -12.18 -22.31 -14.52
C GLY A 29 -11.51 -23.59 -14.03
N LEU A 30 -10.62 -23.49 -13.03
CA LEU A 30 -9.96 -24.64 -12.42
C LEU A 30 -10.97 -25.61 -11.80
N ALA A 31 -11.95 -25.11 -11.03
CA ALA A 31 -13.00 -25.93 -10.44
C ALA A 31 -13.84 -26.66 -11.51
N ALA A 32 -14.18 -25.99 -12.62
CA ALA A 32 -14.95 -26.61 -13.71
C ALA A 32 -14.22 -27.79 -14.38
N THR A 33 -12.88 -27.80 -14.37
CA THR A 33 -12.10 -28.92 -14.92
C THR A 33 -11.98 -30.11 -14.00
N SER A 34 -12.25 -29.94 -12.68
CA SER A 34 -11.96 -30.96 -11.65
C SER A 34 -10.51 -31.46 -11.67
N ALA A 35 -9.58 -30.67 -12.22
CA ALA A 35 -8.17 -31.05 -12.33
C ALA A 35 -7.44 -30.96 -10.99
N VAL A 36 -7.88 -30.07 -10.09
CA VAL A 36 -7.29 -29.91 -8.75
C VAL A 36 -7.74 -31.07 -7.87
N ARG A 37 -6.78 -31.78 -7.27
CA ARG A 37 -7.07 -32.94 -6.42
C ARG A 37 -7.65 -32.49 -5.07
N PRO A 38 -8.54 -33.28 -4.46
CA PRO A 38 -8.91 -33.08 -3.06
C PRO A 38 -7.67 -33.06 -2.17
N GLN A 39 -7.73 -32.30 -1.07
CA GLN A 39 -6.64 -32.07 -0.11
C GLN A 39 -5.45 -31.25 -0.64
N THR A 40 -5.46 -30.83 -1.91
CA THR A 40 -4.50 -29.83 -2.41
C THR A 40 -4.69 -28.52 -1.63
N ILE A 41 -3.59 -27.95 -1.17
CA ILE A 41 -3.57 -26.60 -0.60
C ILE A 41 -3.64 -25.62 -1.77
N VAL A 42 -4.64 -24.73 -1.77
CA VAL A 42 -4.79 -23.70 -2.79
C VAL A 42 -4.64 -22.36 -2.11
N ALA A 43 -3.57 -21.63 -2.42
CA ALA A 43 -3.34 -20.31 -1.86
C ALA A 43 -3.35 -19.23 -2.95
N HIS A 44 -3.89 -18.06 -2.65
CA HIS A 44 -3.73 -16.88 -3.50
C HIS A 44 -2.98 -15.77 -2.75
N THR A 45 -2.43 -14.81 -3.51
CA THR A 45 -1.66 -13.70 -2.95
C THR A 45 -2.42 -12.38 -2.87
N SER A 46 -3.69 -12.33 -3.28
CA SER A 46 -4.51 -11.12 -3.18
C SER A 46 -4.59 -10.55 -1.75
N GLY A 47 -4.35 -9.26 -1.60
CA GLY A 47 -4.53 -8.53 -0.35
C GLY A 47 -6.00 -8.25 -0.03
N ALA A 48 -6.81 -8.00 -1.05
CA ALA A 48 -8.21 -7.58 -0.94
C ALA A 48 -9.20 -8.74 -0.80
N ASN A 49 -8.88 -9.91 -1.38
CA ASN A 49 -9.73 -11.09 -1.31
C ASN A 49 -9.37 -11.96 -0.10
N GLY A 50 -10.40 -12.54 0.53
CA GLY A 50 -10.24 -13.62 1.49
C GLY A 50 -10.45 -14.99 0.84
N ILE A 51 -10.55 -16.04 1.65
CA ILE A 51 -10.68 -17.42 1.14
C ILE A 51 -12.03 -17.69 0.49
N GLY A 52 -13.05 -16.84 0.67
CA GLY A 52 -14.37 -16.99 0.06
C GLY A 52 -14.32 -17.09 -1.46
N ILE A 53 -13.35 -16.43 -2.11
CA ILE A 53 -13.15 -16.53 -3.56
C ILE A 53 -12.75 -17.94 -4.01
N LEU A 54 -12.16 -18.73 -3.11
CA LEU A 54 -11.74 -20.12 -3.33
C LEU A 54 -12.85 -21.15 -3.06
N ALA A 55 -14.07 -20.72 -2.72
CA ALA A 55 -15.18 -21.62 -2.40
C ALA A 55 -15.44 -22.73 -3.45
N PRO A 56 -15.37 -22.47 -4.78
CA PRO A 56 -15.56 -23.53 -5.77
C PRO A 56 -14.56 -24.69 -5.65
N LEU A 57 -13.31 -24.42 -5.28
CA LEU A 57 -12.28 -25.43 -5.08
C LEU A 57 -12.39 -26.07 -3.68
N ALA A 58 -12.75 -25.29 -2.66
CA ALA A 58 -13.00 -25.80 -1.31
C ALA A 58 -14.15 -26.83 -1.30
N GLN A 59 -15.21 -26.61 -2.08
CA GLN A 59 -16.31 -27.58 -2.25
C GLN A 59 -15.87 -28.91 -2.87
N GLN A 60 -14.72 -28.93 -3.56
CA GLN A 60 -14.10 -30.14 -4.12
C GLN A 60 -13.09 -30.79 -3.15
N GLY A 61 -13.02 -30.30 -1.90
CA GLY A 61 -12.16 -30.83 -0.86
C GLY A 61 -10.75 -30.24 -0.82
N CYS A 62 -10.49 -29.14 -1.53
CA CYS A 62 -9.23 -28.39 -1.41
C CYS A 62 -9.16 -27.62 -0.08
N ILE A 63 -7.94 -27.27 0.34
CA ILE A 63 -7.68 -26.47 1.55
C ILE A 63 -7.39 -25.02 1.12
N PRO A 64 -8.34 -24.08 1.29
CA PRO A 64 -8.17 -22.71 0.80
C PRO A 64 -7.36 -21.86 1.77
N LEU A 65 -6.41 -21.08 1.24
CA LEU A 65 -5.63 -20.10 1.98
C LEU A 65 -5.55 -18.76 1.22
N ALA A 66 -5.59 -17.67 1.94
CA ALA A 66 -5.22 -16.36 1.41
C ALA A 66 -3.93 -15.93 2.13
N ILE A 67 -2.82 -15.81 1.40
CA ILE A 67 -1.50 -15.49 1.97
C ILE A 67 -0.96 -14.27 1.23
N HIS A 68 -1.10 -13.09 1.82
CA HIS A 68 -0.70 -11.83 1.20
C HIS A 68 0.60 -11.30 1.82
N PRO A 69 1.73 -11.27 1.08
CA PRO A 69 2.92 -10.51 1.49
C PRO A 69 2.61 -9.00 1.52
N ALA A 70 2.70 -8.36 2.68
CA ALA A 70 2.45 -6.93 2.84
C ALA A 70 3.66 -6.08 2.40
N MET A 71 4.04 -6.17 1.13
CA MET A 71 5.13 -5.40 0.53
C MET A 71 4.77 -4.93 -0.89
N THR A 72 5.46 -3.90 -1.36
CA THR A 72 5.41 -3.48 -2.77
C THR A 72 6.43 -4.27 -3.57
N PHE A 73 5.95 -5.02 -4.55
CA PHE A 73 6.77 -5.69 -5.57
C PHE A 73 7.06 -4.74 -6.72
N THR A 74 8.31 -4.72 -7.15
CA THR A 74 8.82 -3.93 -8.27
C THR A 74 9.05 -4.78 -9.53
N GLY A 75 9.05 -6.11 -9.38
CA GLY A 75 9.41 -7.07 -10.42
C GLY A 75 10.92 -7.29 -10.56
N SER A 76 11.71 -6.82 -9.59
CA SER A 76 13.18 -6.94 -9.59
C SER A 76 13.66 -8.01 -8.60
N ASP A 77 14.90 -8.45 -8.77
CA ASP A 77 15.53 -9.43 -7.86
C ASP A 77 15.60 -8.92 -6.40
N GLU A 78 15.58 -7.60 -6.20
CA GLU A 78 15.55 -6.98 -4.86
C GLU A 78 14.25 -7.30 -4.11
N ASP A 79 13.15 -7.65 -4.80
CA ASP A 79 11.94 -8.08 -4.12
C ASP A 79 12.16 -9.39 -3.36
N ILE A 80 12.97 -10.29 -3.90
CA ILE A 80 13.26 -11.61 -3.28
C ILE A 80 14.04 -11.42 -1.98
N SER A 81 15.00 -10.49 -1.95
CA SER A 81 15.80 -10.25 -0.74
C SER A 81 15.00 -9.59 0.38
N ARG A 82 13.85 -8.97 0.07
CA ARG A 82 12.95 -8.31 1.03
C ARG A 82 11.86 -9.22 1.58
N LEU A 83 11.58 -10.36 0.93
CA LEU A 83 10.56 -11.31 1.38
C LEU A 83 10.75 -11.80 2.82
N PRO A 84 11.97 -12.13 3.29
CA PRO A 84 12.18 -12.57 4.68
C PRO A 84 11.80 -11.51 5.72
N ASP A 85 11.90 -10.22 5.41
CA ASP A 85 11.57 -9.15 6.35
C ASP A 85 10.09 -8.70 6.23
N THR A 86 9.27 -9.41 5.46
CA THR A 86 7.89 -9.04 5.17
C THR A 86 6.91 -9.71 6.12
N CYS A 87 5.92 -8.96 6.60
CA CYS A 87 4.76 -9.53 7.30
C CYS A 87 3.73 -10.06 6.30
N PHE A 88 3.17 -11.24 6.54
CA PHE A 88 2.19 -11.88 5.67
C PHE A 88 0.82 -11.99 6.34
N GLY A 89 -0.19 -11.39 5.70
CA GLY A 89 -1.58 -11.49 6.13
C GLY A 89 -2.22 -12.80 5.68
N ILE A 90 -2.58 -13.65 6.65
CA ILE A 90 -3.15 -14.98 6.40
C ILE A 90 -4.64 -15.01 6.75
N THR A 91 -5.45 -15.53 5.84
CA THR A 91 -6.84 -15.94 6.11
C THR A 91 -6.98 -17.41 5.77
N ALA A 92 -7.63 -18.16 6.66
CA ALA A 92 -7.85 -19.61 6.54
C ALA A 92 -9.24 -19.97 7.10
N ALA A 93 -9.73 -21.16 6.76
CA ALA A 93 -11.07 -21.61 7.16
C ALA A 93 -11.14 -22.03 8.64
N ASP A 94 -10.03 -22.52 9.18
CA ASP A 94 -9.91 -23.05 10.55
C ASP A 94 -8.45 -22.94 11.05
N ASP A 95 -8.23 -23.36 12.29
CA ASP A 95 -6.91 -23.32 12.95
C ASP A 95 -5.88 -24.22 12.24
N VAL A 96 -6.31 -25.30 11.60
CA VAL A 96 -5.42 -26.21 10.86
C VAL A 96 -4.90 -25.52 9.59
N GLY A 97 -5.80 -24.92 8.80
CA GLY A 97 -5.43 -24.12 7.64
C GLY A 97 -4.55 -22.94 8.03
N TYR A 98 -4.86 -22.27 9.15
CA TYR A 98 -4.03 -21.17 9.64
C TYR A 98 -2.61 -21.64 10.02
N ALA A 99 -2.47 -22.79 10.68
CA ALA A 99 -1.16 -23.37 11.01
C ALA A 99 -0.34 -23.75 9.76
N ILE A 100 -1.00 -24.26 8.71
CA ILE A 100 -0.37 -24.50 7.40
C ILE A 100 0.15 -23.18 6.81
N GLY A 101 -0.71 -22.16 6.76
CA GLY A 101 -0.33 -20.84 6.25
C GLY A 101 0.84 -20.23 7.03
N GLN A 102 0.83 -20.33 8.36
CA GLN A 102 1.93 -19.86 9.20
C GLN A 102 3.24 -20.57 8.86
N SER A 103 3.21 -21.89 8.70
CA SER A 103 4.41 -22.68 8.40
C SER A 103 5.03 -22.29 7.05
N LEU A 104 4.20 -22.10 6.02
CA LEU A 104 4.65 -21.63 4.70
C LEU A 104 5.34 -20.26 4.79
N VAL A 105 4.77 -19.33 5.56
CA VAL A 105 5.34 -17.98 5.73
C VAL A 105 6.67 -18.03 6.49
N LEU A 106 6.73 -18.79 7.60
CA LEU A 106 7.93 -18.93 8.41
C LEU A 106 9.08 -19.58 7.64
N GLU A 107 8.78 -20.54 6.76
CA GLU A 107 9.77 -21.19 5.90
C GLU A 107 10.37 -20.24 4.86
N MET A 108 9.60 -19.23 4.42
CA MET A 108 10.10 -18.12 3.59
C MET A 108 10.87 -17.06 4.40
N GLY A 109 10.93 -17.19 5.72
CA GLY A 109 11.56 -16.24 6.63
C GLY A 109 10.66 -15.09 7.10
N GLY A 110 9.44 -14.97 6.54
CA GLY A 110 8.52 -13.88 6.84
C GLY A 110 7.79 -14.01 8.18
N GLU A 111 7.04 -12.96 8.54
CA GLU A 111 6.28 -12.89 9.80
C GLU A 111 4.77 -13.08 9.55
N PRO A 112 4.14 -14.19 9.97
CA PRO A 112 2.72 -14.42 9.72
C PRO A 112 1.83 -13.69 10.73
N PHE A 113 0.70 -13.16 10.26
CA PHE A 113 -0.38 -12.68 11.13
C PHE A 113 -1.77 -13.01 10.55
N CYS A 114 -2.77 -13.11 11.41
CA CYS A 114 -4.14 -13.43 11.01
C CYS A 114 -4.89 -12.19 10.49
N VAL A 115 -5.60 -12.33 9.37
CA VAL A 115 -6.56 -11.36 8.85
C VAL A 115 -7.91 -12.05 8.73
N ARG A 116 -8.93 -11.51 9.40
CA ARG A 116 -10.30 -12.01 9.26
C ARG A 116 -10.80 -11.81 7.84
N GLU A 117 -11.62 -12.75 7.36
CA GLU A 117 -12.26 -12.70 6.05
C GLU A 117 -12.97 -11.35 5.80
N ASP A 118 -13.79 -10.91 6.75
CA ASP A 118 -14.57 -9.68 6.65
C ASP A 118 -13.75 -8.39 6.83
N ALA A 119 -12.50 -8.50 7.27
CA ALA A 119 -11.58 -7.39 7.43
C ALA A 119 -10.68 -7.16 6.21
N ARG A 120 -10.66 -8.07 5.23
CA ARG A 120 -9.72 -8.03 4.08
C ARG A 120 -9.76 -6.73 3.29
N ILE A 121 -10.95 -6.18 3.04
CA ILE A 121 -11.08 -4.90 2.33
C ILE A 121 -10.48 -3.75 3.15
N LEU A 122 -10.79 -3.67 4.45
CA LEU A 122 -10.23 -2.63 5.32
C LEU A 122 -8.70 -2.78 5.47
N TYR A 123 -8.23 -4.01 5.63
CA TYR A 123 -6.82 -4.36 5.67
C TYR A 123 -6.09 -3.88 4.41
N HIS A 124 -6.60 -4.23 3.23
CA HIS A 124 -5.97 -3.82 1.97
C HIS A 124 -6.02 -2.31 1.76
N ALA A 125 -7.15 -1.67 2.09
CA ALA A 125 -7.28 -0.22 2.02
C ALA A 125 -6.27 0.50 2.94
N ALA A 126 -6.03 -0.03 4.15
CA ALA A 126 -5.04 0.51 5.07
C ALA A 126 -3.62 0.40 4.51
N LEU A 127 -3.26 -0.75 3.91
CA LEU A 127 -1.95 -0.93 3.26
C LEU A 127 -1.78 0.00 2.06
N ALA A 128 -2.77 0.07 1.16
CA ALA A 128 -2.74 0.98 0.03
C ALA A 128 -2.62 2.44 0.47
N HIS A 129 -3.26 2.81 1.59
CA HIS A 129 -3.13 4.15 2.17
C HIS A 129 -1.73 4.41 2.75
N ALA A 130 -1.07 3.38 3.30
CA ALA A 130 0.28 3.47 3.85
C ALA A 130 1.40 3.31 2.80
N SER A 131 1.08 2.94 1.55
CA SER A 131 2.06 2.77 0.47
C SER A 131 1.76 3.69 -0.72
N ASN A 132 0.66 3.45 -1.42
CA ASN A 132 0.36 4.05 -2.72
C ASN A 132 0.09 5.54 -2.57
N HIS A 133 -0.65 5.94 -1.55
CA HIS A 133 -0.92 7.36 -1.32
C HIS A 133 0.31 8.14 -0.86
N ILE A 134 1.31 7.49 -0.24
CA ILE A 134 2.58 8.16 0.05
C ILE A 134 3.27 8.56 -1.26
N VAL A 135 3.21 7.72 -2.30
CA VAL A 135 3.75 8.07 -3.63
C VAL A 135 3.05 9.32 -4.18
N THR A 136 1.72 9.38 -4.09
CA THR A 136 0.94 10.55 -4.56
C THR A 136 1.33 11.82 -3.79
N VAL A 137 1.33 11.79 -2.45
CA VAL A 137 1.68 12.96 -1.62
C VAL A 137 3.10 13.44 -1.89
N LEU A 138 4.05 12.52 -2.12
CA LEU A 138 5.42 12.89 -2.45
C LEU A 138 5.52 13.46 -3.86
N ALA A 139 4.82 12.91 -4.85
CA ALA A 139 4.79 13.45 -6.20
C ALA A 139 4.27 14.89 -6.21
N ASP A 140 3.15 15.15 -5.53
CA ASP A 140 2.56 16.48 -5.34
C ASP A 140 3.56 17.46 -4.70
N ALA A 141 4.26 17.02 -3.64
CA ALA A 141 5.26 17.84 -2.97
C ALA A 141 6.47 18.17 -3.87
N LEU A 142 6.91 17.20 -4.69
CA LEU A 142 8.00 17.39 -5.65
C LEU A 142 7.58 18.36 -6.76
N GLU A 143 6.36 18.25 -7.28
CA GLU A 143 5.81 19.17 -8.29
C GLU A 143 5.75 20.62 -7.76
N ALA A 144 5.18 20.81 -6.57
CA ALA A 144 5.13 22.11 -5.91
C ALA A 144 6.52 22.72 -5.72
N LEU A 145 7.48 21.91 -5.26
CA LEU A 145 8.84 22.39 -4.99
C LEU A 145 9.62 22.66 -6.28
N ARG A 146 9.40 21.90 -7.36
CA ARG A 146 9.94 22.22 -8.69
C ARG A 146 9.46 23.58 -9.17
N ALA A 147 8.16 23.85 -9.07
CA ALA A 147 7.59 25.15 -9.44
C ALA A 147 8.21 26.28 -8.61
N ALA A 148 8.35 26.10 -7.30
CA ALA A 148 8.94 27.09 -6.40
C ALA A 148 10.43 27.37 -6.64
N LEU A 149 11.18 26.40 -7.16
CA LEU A 149 12.62 26.53 -7.47
C LEU A 149 12.90 26.85 -8.94
N SER A 150 11.87 26.84 -9.80
CA SER A 150 12.02 27.18 -11.21
C SER A 150 12.44 28.65 -11.39
N GLY A 151 13.38 28.91 -12.30
CA GLY A 151 13.81 30.27 -12.66
C GLY A 151 14.91 30.90 -11.78
N GLY A 152 15.44 30.19 -10.79
CA GLY A 152 16.49 30.66 -9.87
C GLY A 152 17.85 30.00 -10.10
N GLU A 153 18.35 29.90 -11.34
CA GLU A 153 19.69 29.33 -11.59
C GLU A 153 20.79 30.29 -11.11
N LEU A 154 21.27 30.11 -9.87
CA LEU A 154 22.54 30.69 -9.46
C LEU A 154 23.69 29.93 -10.13
N LEU A 155 24.76 30.65 -10.48
CA LEU A 155 25.96 30.05 -11.08
C LEU A 155 26.46 28.86 -10.24
N GLY A 156 26.43 27.66 -10.83
CA GLY A 156 26.90 26.42 -10.22
C GLY A 156 25.82 25.58 -9.50
N GLN A 157 24.56 25.98 -9.53
CA GLN A 157 23.45 25.13 -9.07
C GLN A 157 23.01 24.16 -10.16
N GLN A 158 22.59 22.96 -9.76
CA GLN A 158 21.98 21.98 -10.66
C GLN A 158 20.66 22.55 -11.19
N THR A 159 20.45 22.51 -12.50
CA THR A 159 19.16 22.83 -13.12
C THR A 159 18.06 21.94 -12.53
N VAL A 160 16.92 22.55 -12.23
CA VAL A 160 15.73 21.83 -11.77
C VAL A 160 15.04 21.23 -13.00
N ASP A 161 14.92 19.91 -13.03
CA ASP A 161 14.23 19.15 -14.06
C ASP A 161 13.32 18.08 -13.45
N ASP A 162 12.66 17.32 -14.32
CA ASP A 162 11.74 16.24 -13.93
C ASP A 162 12.46 14.89 -13.75
N GLN A 163 13.80 14.86 -13.79
CA GLN A 163 14.52 13.61 -13.65
C GLN A 163 14.59 13.16 -12.18
N PRO A 164 14.41 11.86 -11.90
CA PRO A 164 14.57 11.33 -10.56
C PRO A 164 15.98 11.57 -9.99
N GLY A 165 16.05 11.85 -8.69
CA GLY A 165 17.32 12.03 -7.98
C GLY A 165 17.96 13.41 -8.13
N GLY A 166 17.21 14.39 -8.67
CA GLY A 166 17.62 15.77 -8.75
C GLY A 166 17.74 16.46 -7.39
N ILE A 167 17.96 17.78 -7.41
CA ILE A 167 18.04 18.59 -6.19
C ILE A 167 16.74 18.55 -5.38
N VAL A 168 15.59 18.50 -6.05
CA VAL A 168 14.26 18.50 -5.42
C VAL A 168 14.05 17.22 -4.59
N GLU A 169 14.34 16.04 -5.14
CA GLU A 169 14.29 14.77 -4.41
C GLU A 169 15.28 14.74 -3.24
N ARG A 170 16.46 15.34 -3.40
CA ARG A 170 17.46 15.42 -2.33
C ARG A 170 17.04 16.33 -1.18
N ILE A 171 16.20 17.34 -1.44
CA ILE A 171 15.59 18.19 -0.40
C ILE A 171 14.44 17.46 0.28
N VAL A 172 13.51 16.89 -0.48
CA VAL A 172 12.30 16.25 0.06
C VAL A 172 12.60 14.92 0.77
N GLY A 173 13.53 14.13 0.23
CA GLY A 173 13.80 12.76 0.68
C GLY A 173 14.09 12.64 2.18
N PRO A 174 15.05 13.39 2.76
CA PRO A 174 15.31 13.35 4.20
C PRO A 174 14.11 13.75 5.06
N LEU A 175 13.33 14.76 4.63
CA LEU A 175 12.15 15.22 5.37
C LEU A 175 11.04 14.17 5.36
N ALA A 176 10.77 13.55 4.21
CA ALA A 176 9.78 12.50 4.04
C ALA A 176 10.11 11.25 4.89
N ARG A 177 11.38 10.80 4.85
CA ARG A 177 11.83 9.66 5.66
C ARG A 177 11.69 9.93 7.15
N ALA A 178 12.12 11.11 7.61
CA ALA A 178 11.97 11.50 9.01
C ALA A 178 10.49 11.57 9.43
N ALA A 179 9.59 12.08 8.57
CA ALA A 179 8.16 12.10 8.86
C ALA A 179 7.56 10.68 9.00
N LEU A 180 7.94 9.77 8.10
CA LEU A 180 7.54 8.36 8.14
C LEU A 180 8.04 7.68 9.43
N GLU A 181 9.35 7.73 9.68
CA GLU A 181 9.98 7.09 10.84
C GLU A 181 9.41 7.62 12.16
N ASN A 182 9.29 8.94 12.31
CA ASN A 182 8.71 9.54 13.50
C ASN A 182 7.26 9.11 13.70
N THR A 183 6.46 9.00 12.64
CA THR A 183 5.06 8.57 12.73
C THR A 183 4.95 7.11 13.14
N LEU A 184 5.81 6.22 12.62
CA LEU A 184 5.84 4.81 13.02
C LEU A 184 6.26 4.63 14.49
N GLN A 185 7.18 5.46 14.98
CA GLN A 185 7.69 5.37 16.36
C GLN A 185 6.80 6.08 17.40
N ARG A 186 6.23 7.24 17.06
CA ARG A 186 5.56 8.15 18.00
C ARG A 186 4.08 8.36 17.70
N GLY A 187 3.57 7.80 16.59
CA GLY A 187 2.19 7.97 16.17
C GLY A 187 1.83 9.44 15.91
N GLN A 188 0.61 9.83 16.30
CA GLN A 188 0.08 11.19 16.09
C GLN A 188 0.95 12.30 16.71
N ALA A 189 1.70 11.99 17.77
CA ALA A 189 2.56 12.96 18.45
C ALA A 189 3.80 13.39 17.63
N ALA A 190 4.06 12.74 16.50
CA ALA A 190 5.08 13.15 15.53
C ALA A 190 4.66 14.38 14.70
N LEU A 191 3.37 14.72 14.70
CA LEU A 191 2.86 15.80 13.86
C LEU A 191 3.48 17.14 14.23
N THR A 192 3.97 17.87 13.22
CA THR A 192 4.50 19.23 13.32
C THR A 192 3.91 20.11 12.21
N GLY A 193 4.39 21.35 12.07
CA GLY A 193 3.96 22.25 11.01
C GLY A 193 2.81 23.19 11.38
N PRO A 194 2.31 23.97 10.42
CA PRO A 194 1.37 25.08 10.69
C PRO A 194 0.03 24.59 11.25
N VAL A 195 -0.52 23.48 10.75
CA VAL A 195 -1.77 22.89 11.26
C VAL A 195 -1.63 22.49 12.73
N ALA A 196 -0.52 21.86 13.11
CA ALA A 196 -0.26 21.43 14.49
C ALA A 196 -0.11 22.62 15.46
N ARG A 197 0.38 23.76 14.96
CA ARG A 197 0.56 24.99 15.74
C ARG A 197 -0.67 25.89 15.76
N GLY A 198 -1.72 25.57 14.99
CA GLY A 198 -2.90 26.44 14.87
C GLY A 198 -2.69 27.66 13.99
N ASP A 199 -1.76 27.61 13.03
CA ASP A 199 -1.38 28.75 12.19
C ASP A 199 -2.27 28.84 10.93
N ALA A 200 -3.49 29.35 11.10
CA ALA A 200 -4.48 29.44 10.02
C ALA A 200 -4.02 30.35 8.86
N ALA A 201 -3.30 31.43 9.17
CA ALA A 201 -2.76 32.35 8.17
C ALA A 201 -1.74 31.65 7.26
N ALA A 202 -0.78 30.92 7.83
CA ALA A 202 0.18 30.16 7.02
C ALA A 202 -0.51 29.08 6.16
N VAL A 203 -1.56 28.43 6.67
CA VAL A 203 -2.34 27.44 5.89
C VAL A 203 -3.06 28.11 4.71
N ALA A 204 -3.63 29.30 4.90
CA ALA A 204 -4.28 30.07 3.83
C ALA A 204 -3.27 30.50 2.76
N ASP A 205 -2.09 30.99 3.16
CA ASP A 205 -1.03 31.38 2.23
C ASP A 205 -0.52 30.19 1.42
N HIS A 206 -0.37 29.00 2.04
CA HIS A 206 -0.01 27.78 1.34
C HIS A 206 -1.06 27.40 0.28
N LEU A 207 -2.36 27.46 0.61
CA LEU A 207 -3.43 27.14 -0.32
C LEU A 207 -3.43 28.08 -1.53
N ALA A 208 -3.23 29.38 -1.31
CA ALA A 208 -3.13 30.36 -2.39
C ALA A 208 -1.94 30.06 -3.30
N ALA A 209 -0.74 29.86 -2.73
CA ALA A 209 0.47 29.57 -3.50
C ALA A 209 0.37 28.27 -4.30
N LEU A 210 -0.26 27.22 -3.75
CA LEU A 210 -0.48 25.97 -4.47
C LEU A 210 -1.51 26.15 -5.59
N ALA A 211 -2.56 26.94 -5.38
CA ALA A 211 -3.59 27.19 -6.39
C ALA A 211 -3.05 27.96 -7.61
N ASP A 212 -2.03 28.81 -7.41
CA ASP A 212 -1.32 29.48 -8.50
C ASP A 212 -0.49 28.51 -9.35
N VAL A 213 -0.10 27.35 -8.79
CA VAL A 213 0.61 26.27 -9.52
C VAL A 213 -0.41 25.34 -10.19
N ASP A 214 -1.29 24.74 -9.41
CA ASP A 214 -2.35 23.85 -9.87
C ASP A 214 -3.49 23.77 -8.83
N ALA A 215 -4.73 23.93 -9.31
CA ALA A 215 -5.91 23.82 -8.48
C ALA A 215 -6.11 22.40 -7.90
N ALA A 216 -5.72 21.35 -8.63
CA ALA A 216 -5.85 19.97 -8.13
C ALA A 216 -4.84 19.70 -7.01
N LEU A 217 -3.59 20.17 -7.16
CA LEU A 217 -2.57 20.17 -6.11
C LEU A 217 -3.04 20.90 -4.84
N ALA A 218 -3.61 22.10 -4.97
CA ALA A 218 -4.17 22.84 -3.83
C ALA A 218 -5.30 22.06 -3.13
N GLN A 219 -6.16 21.38 -3.90
CA GLN A 219 -7.22 20.55 -3.36
C GLN A 219 -6.68 19.32 -2.62
N ALA A 220 -5.62 18.67 -3.13
CA ALA A 220 -4.96 17.56 -2.46
C ALA A 220 -4.36 17.99 -1.11
N TYR A 221 -3.64 19.13 -1.07
CA TYR A 221 -3.14 19.72 0.16
C TYR A 221 -4.26 20.00 1.15
N ARG A 222 -5.36 20.62 0.70
CA ARG A 222 -6.53 20.93 1.52
C ARG A 222 -7.12 19.68 2.19
N ILE A 223 -7.35 18.61 1.44
CA ILE A 223 -7.92 17.36 1.97
C ILE A 223 -7.01 16.77 3.05
N ASN A 224 -5.71 16.71 2.79
CA ASN A 224 -4.72 16.16 3.72
C ASN A 224 -4.57 17.04 4.98
N ALA A 225 -4.52 18.36 4.81
CA ALA A 225 -4.45 19.30 5.91
C ALA A 225 -5.72 19.29 6.76
N LEU A 226 -6.91 19.16 6.15
CA LEU A 226 -8.18 19.03 6.88
C LEU A 226 -8.20 17.75 7.71
N ARG A 227 -7.77 16.62 7.12
CA ARG A 227 -7.67 15.36 7.87
C ARG A 227 -6.67 15.47 9.02
N THR A 228 -5.58 16.19 8.82
CA THR A 228 -4.57 16.48 9.85
C THR A 228 -5.17 17.33 10.97
N ALA A 229 -5.88 18.41 10.64
CA ALA A 229 -6.54 19.29 11.59
C ALA A 229 -7.55 18.53 12.46
N GLN A 230 -8.35 17.65 11.86
CA GLN A 230 -9.30 16.78 12.58
C GLN A 230 -8.59 15.84 13.57
N ARG A 231 -7.50 15.20 13.14
CA ARG A 231 -6.73 14.27 13.99
C ARG A 231 -5.96 14.97 15.11
N ALA A 232 -5.57 16.22 14.89
CA ALA A 232 -4.84 17.04 15.86
C ALA A 232 -5.76 17.85 16.77
N HIS A 233 -7.07 17.84 16.55
CA HIS A 233 -8.04 18.74 17.19
C HIS A 233 -7.60 20.20 17.07
N ALA A 234 -7.22 20.61 15.86
CA ALA A 234 -6.75 21.97 15.59
C ALA A 234 -7.84 23.03 15.89
N PRO A 235 -7.44 24.28 16.16
CA PRO A 235 -8.37 25.39 16.35
C PRO A 235 -9.34 25.58 15.17
N ALA A 236 -10.51 26.17 15.46
CA ALA A 236 -11.62 26.27 14.51
C ALA A 236 -11.28 27.11 13.27
N ASP A 237 -10.47 28.16 13.43
CA ASP A 237 -10.01 29.02 12.34
C ASP A 237 -9.19 28.26 11.29
N VAL A 238 -8.34 27.32 11.69
CA VAL A 238 -7.61 26.42 10.77
C VAL A 238 -8.60 25.54 10.00
N VAL A 239 -9.63 25.00 10.67
CA VAL A 239 -10.65 24.17 10.03
C VAL A 239 -11.47 25.00 9.04
N GLU A 240 -11.86 26.21 9.40
CA GLU A 240 -12.61 27.13 8.54
C GLU A 240 -11.87 27.40 7.23
N VAL A 241 -10.57 27.76 7.29
CA VAL A 241 -9.72 27.96 6.11
C VAL A 241 -9.73 26.72 5.20
N LEU A 242 -9.69 25.53 5.78
CA LEU A 242 -9.63 24.27 5.03
C LEU A 242 -10.98 23.84 4.45
N THR A 243 -12.10 24.35 4.99
CA THR A 243 -13.46 24.06 4.51
C THR A 243 -14.06 25.11 3.58
N ALA A 244 -13.42 26.27 3.44
CA ALA A 244 -13.83 27.37 2.56
C ALA A 244 -13.51 27.09 1.09
#